data_AF-A0A9E3SSR8-F1
#
_entry.id   AF-A0A9E3SSR8-F1
#
_cell.length_a   1.000
_cell.length_b   1.000
_cell.length_c   1.000
_cell.angle_alpha   90.00
_cell.angle_beta   90.00
_cell.angle_gamma   90.00
#
_symmetry.space_group_name_H-M   'P 1'
#
loop_
_entity.id
_entity.type
_entity.pdbx_description
1 polymer ?
#
loop_
_entity_poly.entity_id
_entity_poly.type
_entity_poly.pdbx_seq_one_letter_code
_entity_poly.pdbx_strand_id
1 'polypeptide(L)'
;MMNKLGALLLLVILSLPPLPTAAQGALVGPLIAVDTAQQDRIILYDLSNMTRRELNFGPRWHRVWGFSADGCRLLLTLSEGRALGRLYSAGLDGSDLRDLVQYDELPAA
;
A
#
# COMPACT_ATOMS: atom_id res chain seq x y z
N MET A 1 -48.32 -8.14 5.40
CA MET A 1 -47.25 -8.42 6.39
C MET A 1 -45.93 -8.66 5.65
N MET A 2 -45.43 -7.65 4.93
CA MET A 2 -44.23 -7.74 4.08
C MET A 2 -43.81 -6.30 3.78
N ASN A 3 -42.89 -5.75 4.60
CA ASN A 3 -42.10 -4.54 4.27
C ASN A 3 -41.16 -4.12 5.41
N LYS A 4 -41.34 -4.67 6.62
CA LYS A 4 -40.46 -4.34 7.76
C LYS A 4 -39.01 -4.80 7.52
N LEU A 5 -38.81 -5.94 6.85
CA LEU A 5 -37.47 -6.43 6.52
C LEU A 5 -36.77 -5.56 5.47
N GLY A 6 -37.52 -5.08 4.46
CA GLY A 6 -36.99 -4.18 3.43
C GLY A 6 -36.62 -2.81 3.99
N ALA A 7 -37.46 -2.26 4.86
CA ALA A 7 -37.16 -1.01 5.56
C ALA A 7 -35.92 -1.13 6.46
N LEU A 8 -35.75 -2.27 7.15
CA LEU A 8 -34.58 -2.52 7.99
C LEU A 8 -33.30 -2.64 7.16
N LEU A 9 -33.35 -3.36 6.03
CA LEU A 9 -32.19 -3.50 5.14
C LEU A 9 -31.77 -2.15 4.54
N LEU A 10 -32.74 -1.32 4.16
CA LEU A 10 -32.49 0.01 3.61
C LEU A 10 -31.82 0.93 4.66
N LEU A 11 -32.28 0.86 5.92
CA LEU A 11 -31.70 1.63 7.01
C LEU A 11 -30.25 1.22 7.29
N VAL A 12 -29.94 -0.09 7.21
CA VAL A 12 -28.58 -0.62 7.37
C VAL A 12 -27.68 -0.12 6.26
N ILE A 13 -28.12 -0.15 5.00
CA ILE A 13 -27.34 0.33 3.86
C ILE A 13 -27.06 1.84 3.96
N LEU A 14 -28.03 2.63 4.42
CA LEU A 14 -27.86 4.08 4.62
C LEU A 14 -26.98 4.44 5.83
N SER A 15 -26.79 3.51 6.76
CA SER A 15 -25.94 3.71 7.94
C SER A 15 -24.46 3.34 7.70
N LEU A 16 -24.14 2.78 6.53
CA LEU A 16 -22.75 2.49 6.17
C LEU A 16 -22.00 3.81 5.97
N PRO A 17 -20.86 4.04 6.65
CA PRO A 17 -20.02 5.18 6.35
C PRO A 17 -19.57 5.11 4.88
N PRO A 18 -19.43 6.26 4.18
CA PRO A 18 -18.91 6.25 2.82
C PRO A 18 -17.57 5.54 2.83
N LEU A 19 -17.43 4.49 2.00
CA LEU A 19 -16.15 3.88 1.74
C LEU A 19 -15.21 5.01 1.28
N PRO A 20 -14.04 5.21 1.90
CA PRO A 20 -13.08 6.21 1.46
C PRO A 20 -12.57 5.79 0.08
N THR A 21 -13.30 6.17 -0.97
CA THR A 21 -12.86 6.08 -2.34
C THR A 21 -12.24 7.44 -2.66
N ALA A 22 -11.20 7.79 -1.92
CA ALA A 22 -10.29 8.80 -2.40
C ALA A 22 -9.58 8.14 -3.58
N ALA A 23 -10.13 8.31 -4.79
CA ALA A 23 -9.37 8.06 -6.00
C ALA A 23 -8.06 8.84 -5.82
N GLN A 24 -6.96 8.12 -5.54
CA GLN A 24 -5.73 8.81 -5.19
C GLN A 24 -5.36 9.65 -6.40
N GLY A 25 -5.24 10.97 -6.19
CA GLY A 25 -4.93 11.90 -7.27
C GLY A 25 -3.76 11.38 -8.09
N ALA A 26 -3.83 11.55 -9.41
CA ALA A 26 -2.77 11.11 -10.30
C ALA A 26 -1.44 11.71 -9.84
N LEU A 27 -0.42 10.86 -9.75
CA LEU A 27 0.95 11.31 -9.54
C LEU A 27 1.43 11.88 -10.87
N VAL A 28 1.82 13.15 -10.89
CA VAL A 28 2.11 13.92 -12.11
C VAL A 28 3.51 14.52 -12.11
N GLY A 29 4.19 14.51 -10.97
CA GLY A 29 5.50 15.14 -10.78
C GLY A 29 6.61 14.23 -10.28
N PRO A 30 7.80 14.80 -10.01
CA PRO A 30 8.88 14.11 -9.30
C PRO A 30 8.42 13.66 -7.92
N LEU A 31 8.81 12.44 -7.54
CA LEU A 31 8.37 11.80 -6.31
C LEU A 31 9.51 11.65 -5.30
N ILE A 32 9.17 11.83 -4.03
CA ILE A 32 9.98 11.38 -2.89
C ILE A 32 9.24 10.24 -2.21
N ALA A 33 9.94 9.17 -1.88
CA ALA A 33 9.40 8.06 -1.09
C ALA A 33 10.15 7.93 0.23
N VAL A 34 9.41 7.81 1.33
CA VAL A 34 9.97 7.63 2.68
C VAL A 34 9.16 6.61 3.47
N ASP A 35 9.81 5.80 4.31
CA ASP A 35 9.14 5.05 5.38
C ASP A 35 8.85 5.96 6.59
N THR A 36 7.75 5.69 7.30
CA THR A 36 7.49 6.35 8.58
C THR A 36 8.48 5.91 9.65
N ALA A 37 8.60 6.67 10.74
CA ALA A 37 9.43 6.28 11.87
C ALA A 37 9.01 4.94 12.51
N GLN A 38 7.72 4.58 12.44
CA GLN A 38 7.22 3.27 12.88
C GLN A 38 7.45 2.16 11.85
N GLN A 39 7.88 2.51 10.63
CA GLN A 39 8.08 1.60 9.52
C GLN A 39 6.82 0.79 9.16
N ASP A 40 5.64 1.37 9.38
CA ASP A 40 4.34 0.72 9.20
C ASP A 40 3.66 1.11 7.87
N ARG A 41 4.21 2.10 7.18
CA ARG A 41 3.72 2.60 5.89
C ARG A 41 4.82 3.34 5.13
N ILE A 42 4.58 3.57 3.85
CA ILE A 42 5.42 4.38 2.97
C ILE A 42 4.62 5.60 2.53
N ILE A 43 5.24 6.78 2.55
CA ILE A 43 4.63 8.02 2.07
C ILE A 43 5.32 8.41 0.76
N LEU A 44 4.53 8.54 -0.30
CA LEU A 44 4.94 9.18 -1.55
C LEU A 44 4.53 10.64 -1.52
N TYR A 45 5.47 11.55 -1.70
CA TYR A 45 5.21 12.97 -1.89
C TYR A 45 5.38 13.32 -3.36
N ASP A 46 4.35 13.93 -3.96
CA ASP A 46 4.43 14.53 -5.29
C ASP A 46 4.78 16.01 -5.14
N LEU A 47 5.95 16.39 -5.66
CA LEU A 47 6.48 17.74 -5.50
C LEU A 47 5.82 18.76 -6.43
N SER A 48 5.07 18.32 -7.45
CA SER A 48 4.42 19.23 -8.39
C SER A 48 3.15 19.84 -7.84
N ASN A 49 2.41 19.10 -6.99
CA ASN A 49 1.14 19.54 -6.42
C ASN A 49 1.11 19.47 -4.89
N MET A 50 2.24 19.14 -4.26
CA MET A 50 2.40 19.00 -2.81
C MET A 50 1.40 18.00 -2.20
N THR A 51 0.95 17.02 -2.99
CA THR A 51 0.09 15.95 -2.49
C THR A 51 0.92 14.82 -1.92
N ARG A 52 0.28 14.00 -1.08
CA ARG A 52 0.88 12.78 -0.54
C ARG A 52 -0.03 11.59 -0.75
N ARG A 53 0.59 10.42 -0.90
CA ARG A 53 -0.07 9.12 -0.97
C ARG A 53 0.56 8.18 0.04
N GLU A 54 -0.27 7.54 0.84
CA GLU A 54 0.18 6.52 1.78
C GLU A 54 0.01 5.13 1.17
N LEU A 55 1.07 4.33 1.22
CA LEU A 55 1.08 2.93 0.84
C LEU A 55 1.25 2.08 2.09
N ASN A 56 0.40 1.05 2.24
CA ASN A 56 0.45 0.12 3.36
C ASN A 56 0.41 -1.30 2.81
N PHE A 57 1.36 -2.13 3.24
CA PHE A 57 1.48 -3.52 2.79
C PHE A 57 1.21 -4.51 3.95
N GLY A 58 0.28 -4.17 4.84
CA GLY A 58 -0.12 -4.97 6.00
C GLY A 58 0.74 -4.73 7.24
N PRO A 59 0.66 -5.61 8.25
CA PRO A 59 1.34 -5.47 9.55
C PRO A 59 2.83 -5.85 9.48
N ARG A 60 3.53 -5.41 8.43
CA ARG A 60 4.95 -5.69 8.17
C ARG A 60 5.75 -4.42 8.42
N TRP A 61 7.06 -4.59 8.67
CA TRP A 61 7.98 -3.46 8.66
C TRP A 61 8.35 -3.12 7.22
N HIS A 62 8.36 -1.83 6.91
CA HIS A 62 8.56 -1.27 5.58
C HIS A 62 9.87 -0.54 5.54
N ARG A 63 10.71 -0.89 4.56
CA ARG A 63 11.92 -0.13 4.25
C ARG A 63 11.94 0.22 2.77
N VAL A 64 11.91 1.50 2.45
CA VAL A 64 12.01 1.95 1.06
C VAL A 64 13.47 2.02 0.62
N TRP A 65 13.75 1.58 -0.61
CA TRP A 65 15.07 1.69 -1.24
C TRP A 65 15.10 2.69 -2.39
N GLY A 66 13.95 2.92 -3.03
CA GLY A 66 13.81 3.89 -4.10
C GLY A 66 12.80 3.45 -5.13
N PHE A 67 13.03 3.85 -6.38
CA PHE A 67 12.19 3.53 -7.52
C PHE A 67 12.94 2.60 -8.49
N SER A 68 12.19 1.84 -9.29
CA SER A 68 12.73 1.15 -10.45
C SER A 68 13.30 2.16 -11.46
N ALA A 69 14.16 1.68 -12.37
CA ALA A 69 14.82 2.54 -13.36
C ALA A 69 13.85 3.27 -14.31
N ASP A 70 12.69 2.65 -14.59
CA ASP A 70 11.60 3.27 -15.36
C ASP A 70 10.74 4.24 -14.53
N GLY A 71 10.97 4.33 -13.21
CA GLY A 71 10.23 5.18 -12.29
C GLY A 71 8.80 4.72 -12.00
N CYS A 72 8.34 3.61 -12.57
CA CYS A 72 6.95 3.17 -12.47
C CYS A 72 6.66 2.32 -11.23
N ARG A 73 7.69 1.88 -10.51
CA ARG A 73 7.55 0.98 -9.35
C ARG A 73 8.41 1.43 -8.19
N LEU A 74 7.94 1.11 -6.99
CA LEU A 74 8.67 1.24 -5.74
C LEU A 74 9.50 -0.03 -5.51
N LEU A 75 10.73 0.12 -5.02
CA LEU A 75 11.56 -0.96 -4.50
C LEU A 75 11.60 -0.88 -2.96
N LEU A 76 11.24 -1.98 -2.30
CA LEU A 76 11.08 -2.00 -0.85
C LEU A 76 11.42 -3.36 -0.24
N THR A 77 11.89 -3.35 0.99
CA THR A 77 11.96 -4.56 1.83
C THR A 77 10.76 -4.59 2.75
N LEU A 78 10.14 -5.78 2.86
CA LEU A 78 9.12 -6.07 3.85
C LEU A 78 9.60 -7.20 4.78
N SER A 79 9.47 -7.02 6.09
CA SER A 79 9.78 -8.04 7.08
C SER A 79 8.67 -8.23 8.11
N GLU A 80 8.54 -9.45 8.61
CA GLU A 80 7.60 -9.81 9.67
C GLU A 80 8.36 -9.93 11.00
N GLY A 81 8.32 -8.86 11.80
CA GLY A 81 9.01 -8.80 13.09
C GLY A 81 10.52 -9.02 12.95
N ARG A 82 11.01 -10.14 13.51
CA ARG A 82 12.45 -10.51 13.50
C ARG A 82 12.88 -11.35 12.31
N ALA A 83 11.95 -11.74 11.43
CA ALA A 83 12.31 -12.51 10.24
C ALA A 83 13.18 -11.69 9.28
N LEU A 84 14.00 -12.38 8.47
CA LEU A 84 14.75 -11.73 7.40
C LEU A 84 13.78 -11.05 6.43
N GLY A 85 14.08 -9.80 6.09
CA GLY A 85 13.28 -9.05 5.13
C GLY A 85 13.42 -9.61 3.72
N ARG A 86 12.32 -9.62 2.98
CA ARG A 86 12.30 -9.97 1.54
C ARG A 86 12.22 -8.71 0.71
N LEU A 87 12.86 -8.72 -0.47
CA LEU A 87 12.87 -7.59 -1.39
C LEU A 87 11.68 -7.70 -2.35
N TYR A 88 10.94 -6.61 -2.50
CA TYR A 88 9.76 -6.54 -3.35
C TYR A 88 9.84 -5.35 -4.31
N SER A 89 8.99 -5.39 -5.34
CA SER A 89 8.53 -4.21 -6.05
C SER A 89 7.02 -4.05 -5.95
N ALA A 90 6.51 -2.82 -5.96
CA ALA A 90 5.09 -2.53 -6.01
C ALA A 90 4.78 -1.37 -6.96
N GLY A 91 3.55 -1.29 -7.46
CA GLY A 91 3.07 -0.10 -8.16
C GLY A 91 3.07 1.13 -7.24
N LEU A 92 3.10 2.33 -7.81
CA LEU A 92 3.06 3.59 -7.06
C LEU A 92 1.69 3.88 -6.40
N ASP A 93 0.70 3.05 -6.65
CA ASP A 93 -0.59 3.00 -5.95
C ASP A 93 -0.62 1.93 -4.85
N GLY A 94 0.47 1.19 -4.65
CA GLY A 94 0.59 0.09 -3.70
C GLY A 94 0.04 -1.24 -4.22
N SER A 95 -0.42 -1.30 -5.47
CA SER A 95 -0.91 -2.53 -6.09
C SER A 95 0.24 -3.39 -6.63
N ASP A 96 -0.10 -4.60 -7.10
CA ASP A 96 0.81 -5.50 -7.83
C ASP A 96 2.15 -5.73 -7.10
N LEU A 97 2.10 -6.06 -5.79
CA LEU A 97 3.28 -6.38 -5.01
C LEU A 97 3.93 -7.68 -5.53
N ARG A 98 5.21 -7.63 -5.89
CA ARG A 98 5.97 -8.77 -6.44
C ARG A 98 7.25 -8.99 -5.65
N ASP A 99 7.50 -10.22 -5.23
CA ASP A 99 8.79 -10.65 -4.67
C ASP A 99 9.86 -10.60 -5.79
N LEU A 100 11.02 -10.02 -5.51
CA LEU A 100 12.11 -9.87 -6.48
C LEU A 100 13.23 -10.90 -6.29
N VAL A 101 13.33 -11.52 -5.11
CA VAL A 101 14.44 -12.43 -4.80
C VAL A 101 13.90 -13.63 -4.03
N GLN A 102 13.94 -14.79 -4.68
CA GLN A 102 13.71 -16.08 -4.05
C GLN A 102 15.02 -16.85 -4.06
N TYR A 103 15.42 -17.34 -2.89
CA TYR A 103 16.59 -18.20 -2.74
C TYR A 103 16.12 -19.65 -2.65
N ASP A 104 15.60 -20.18 -3.76
CA ASP A 104 15.08 -21.56 -3.81
C ASP A 104 16.17 -22.63 -3.61
N GLU A 105 17.44 -22.22 -3.74
CA GLU A 105 18.60 -23.09 -3.63
C GLU A 105 19.16 -23.20 -2.20
N LEU A 106 18.63 -22.43 -1.24
CA LEU A 106 19.08 -22.53 0.15
C LEU A 106 18.31 -23.65 0.88
N PRO A 107 19.01 -24.52 1.64
CA PRO A 107 18.35 -25.54 2.45
C PRO A 107 17.33 -24.91 3.41
N ALA A 108 16.18 -25.59 3.60
CA ALA A 108 15.25 -25.20 4.66
C ALA A 108 15.99 -25.21 6.02
N ALA A 109 15.86 -24.11 6.76
CA ALA A 109 16.48 -23.92 8.07
C ALA A 109 15.85 -24.82 9.15
#